data_AF-A0AAW1BCA3-F1
#
_entry.id   AF-A0AAW1BCA3-F1
#
_cell.length_a   1.000
_cell.length_b   1.000
_cell.length_c   1.000
_cell.angle_alpha   90.00
_cell.angle_beta   90.00
_cell.angle_gamma   90.00
#
_symmetry.space_group_name_H-M   'P 1'
#
loop_
_entity.id
_entity.type
_entity.pdbx_description
1 polymer ?
#
loop_
_entity_poly.entity_id
_entity_poly.type
_entity_poly.pdbx_seq_one_letter_code
_entity_poly.pdbx_strand_id
1 'polypeptide(L)'
;MRDEAAAERAIQKLNGHLLHCHRVVVEFSRPRPTHTIKTFVGNVSAACTSGELRVLFQEFGPVIECHIVKGVAVGVGGRTEIDP
;
A
#
# COMPACT_ATOMS: atom_id res chain seq x y z
N MET A 1 -4.61 7.39 18.17
CA MET A 1 -4.24 7.25 19.60
C MET A 1 -4.20 8.64 20.19
N ARG A 2 -4.69 8.83 21.43
CA ARG A 2 -4.55 10.11 22.16
C ARG A 2 -3.41 10.10 23.18
N ASP A 3 -2.77 8.95 23.38
CA ASP A 3 -1.63 8.79 24.28
C ASP A 3 -0.34 8.78 23.46
N GLU A 4 0.39 9.89 23.54
CA GLU A 4 1.61 10.13 22.77
C GLU A 4 2.72 9.15 23.16
N ALA A 5 2.89 8.91 24.47
CA ALA A 5 3.90 7.99 24.98
C ALA A 5 3.65 6.55 24.51
N ALA A 6 2.40 6.10 24.46
CA ALA A 6 2.03 4.80 23.90
C ALA A 6 2.29 4.72 22.39
N ALA A 7 1.98 5.79 21.65
CA ALA A 7 2.23 5.85 20.21
C ALA A 7 3.74 5.75 19.89
N GLU A 8 4.58 6.47 20.63
CA GLU A 8 6.02 6.43 20.45
C GLU A 8 6.61 5.05 20.73
N ARG A 9 6.18 4.40 21.83
CA ARG A 9 6.58 3.01 22.13
C ARG A 9 6.17 2.04 21.03
N ALA A 10 4.98 2.22 20.45
CA ALA A 10 4.50 1.39 19.35
C ALA A 10 5.36 1.57 18.09
N ILE A 11 5.68 2.80 17.71
CA ILE A 11 6.57 3.10 16.58
C ILE A 11 7.93 2.44 16.77
N GLN A 12 8.57 2.65 17.92
CA GLN A 12 9.90 2.09 18.20
C GLN A 12 9.94 0.56 18.16
N LYS A 13 8.89 -0.11 18.67
CA LYS A 13 8.87 -1.57 18.80
C LYS A 13 8.37 -2.31 17.56
N LEU A 14 7.45 -1.70 16.82
CA LEU A 14 6.72 -2.36 15.75
C LEU A 14 7.15 -1.91 14.35
N ASN A 15 7.83 -0.76 14.20
CA ASN A 15 8.31 -0.36 12.89
C ASN A 15 9.32 -1.39 12.35
N GLY A 16 9.05 -1.93 11.17
CA GLY A 16 9.86 -2.97 10.57
C GLY A 16 9.56 -4.39 11.06
N HIS A 17 8.57 -4.63 11.92
CA HIS A 17 8.20 -5.99 12.33
C HIS A 17 7.63 -6.79 11.16
N LEU A 18 7.83 -8.11 11.16
CA LEU A 18 7.16 -8.99 10.20
C LEU A 18 5.77 -9.36 10.73
N LEU A 19 4.74 -9.01 9.97
CA LEU A 19 3.36 -9.44 10.19
C LEU A 19 2.88 -10.14 8.92
N HIS A 20 2.59 -11.45 9.01
CA HIS A 20 2.21 -12.28 7.86
C HIS A 20 3.18 -12.18 6.67
N CYS A 21 4.48 -12.28 6.93
CA CYS A 21 5.56 -12.12 5.94
C CYS A 21 5.69 -10.72 5.32
N HIS A 22 4.91 -9.73 5.78
CA HIS A 22 5.03 -8.34 5.37
C HIS A 22 5.70 -7.52 6.45
N ARG A 23 6.69 -6.71 6.06
CA ARG A 23 7.30 -5.74 6.96
C ARG A 23 6.32 -4.59 7.18
N VAL A 24 5.80 -4.46 8.40
CA VAL A 24 4.91 -3.35 8.75
C VAL A 24 5.70 -2.07 8.96
N VAL A 25 5.12 -0.97 8.52
CA VAL A 25 5.64 0.38 8.78
C VAL A 25 4.75 1.01 9.82
N VAL A 26 5.37 1.51 10.90
CA VAL A 26 4.66 2.17 11.99
C VAL A 26 5.25 3.55 12.15
N GLU A 27 4.45 4.58 11.85
CA GLU A 27 4.83 6.00 11.92
C GLU A 27 3.71 6.81 12.59
N PHE A 28 4.04 8.04 13.02
CA PHE A 28 3.01 8.99 13.44
C PHE A 28 2.05 9.27 12.29
N SER A 29 0.75 9.33 12.61
CA SER A 29 -0.24 9.72 11.61
C SER A 29 0.05 11.13 11.13
N ARG A 30 0.36 11.28 9.84
CA ARG A 30 0.43 12.60 9.21
C ARG A 30 -1.00 13.12 9.02
N PRO A 31 -1.26 14.41 9.21
CA PRO A 31 -2.56 14.99 8.89
C PRO A 31 -2.93 14.65 7.45
N ARG A 32 -4.13 14.09 7.24
CA ARG A 32 -4.60 13.82 5.89
C ARG A 32 -4.90 15.16 5.21
N PRO A 33 -4.38 15.42 4.00
CA PRO A 33 -4.75 16.63 3.26
C PRO A 33 -6.27 16.68 3.06
N THR A 34 -6.88 17.81 3.46
CA THR A 34 -8.30 18.09 3.23
C THR A 34 -8.55 18.27 1.73
N HIS A 35 -9.68 17.77 1.22
CA HIS A 35 -10.08 17.86 -0.20
C HIS A 35 -9.25 17.01 -1.18
N THR A 36 -8.94 15.77 -0.82
CA THR A 36 -8.35 14.79 -1.75
C THR A 36 -9.42 13.87 -2.35
N ILE A 37 -9.27 13.53 -3.64
CA ILE A 37 -10.14 12.59 -4.36
C ILE A 37 -9.32 11.33 -4.67
N LYS A 38 -9.88 10.16 -4.37
CA LYS A 38 -9.27 8.87 -4.70
C LYS A 38 -9.84 8.36 -6.02
N THR A 39 -9.00 8.23 -7.03
CA THR A 39 -9.37 7.73 -8.36
C THR A 39 -8.81 6.33 -8.58
N PHE A 40 -9.58 5.45 -9.22
CA PHE A 40 -9.13 4.12 -9.63
C PHE A 40 -9.02 4.08 -11.15
N VAL A 41 -7.89 3.59 -11.65
CA VAL A 41 -7.61 3.47 -13.09
C VAL A 41 -7.39 2.00 -13.41
N GLY A 42 -8.26 1.43 -14.25
CA GLY A 42 -8.13 0.05 -14.74
C GLY A 42 -7.35 -0.03 -16.04
N ASN A 43 -7.05 -1.25 -16.48
CA ASN A 43 -6.39 -1.52 -17.76
C ASN A 43 -5.04 -0.80 -17.96
N VAL A 44 -4.31 -0.59 -16.85
CA VAL A 44 -2.95 -0.03 -16.90
C VAL A 44 -1.98 -1.14 -17.27
N SER A 45 -1.07 -0.87 -18.22
CA SER A 45 -0.03 -1.82 -18.63
C SER A 45 0.79 -2.31 -17.44
N ALA A 46 1.14 -3.60 -17.42
CA ALA A 46 1.99 -4.18 -16.37
C ALA A 46 3.42 -3.58 -16.32
N ALA A 47 3.86 -2.98 -17.43
CA ALA A 47 5.12 -2.26 -17.54
C ALA A 47 5.04 -0.82 -17.02
N CYS A 48 3.84 -0.26 -16.86
CA CYS A 48 3.66 1.10 -16.40
C CYS A 48 4.10 1.24 -14.93
N THR A 49 4.71 2.39 -14.63
CA THR A 49 5.22 2.75 -13.31
C THR A 49 4.36 3.82 -12.66
N SER A 50 4.39 3.90 -11.33
CA SER A 50 3.70 4.97 -10.61
C SER A 50 4.24 6.36 -10.97
N GLY A 51 5.51 6.44 -11.41
CA GLY A 51 6.13 7.68 -11.89
C GLY A 51 5.48 8.19 -13.17
N GLU A 52 5.29 7.33 -14.17
CA GLU A 52 4.62 7.68 -15.44
C GLU A 52 3.18 8.12 -15.21
N LEU A 53 2.42 7.39 -14.40
CA LEU A 53 1.06 7.78 -14.02
C LEU A 53 1.07 9.12 -13.27
N ARG A 54 2.01 9.35 -12.36
CA ARG A 54 2.10 10.61 -11.63
C ARG A 54 2.33 11.78 -12.58
N VAL A 55 3.24 11.66 -13.54
CA VAL A 55 3.50 12.70 -14.54
C VAL A 55 2.25 12.98 -15.38
N LEU A 56 1.55 11.94 -15.83
CA LEU A 56 0.32 12.09 -16.61
C LEU A 56 -0.80 12.79 -15.82
N PHE A 57 -1.02 12.38 -14.56
CA PHE A 57 -2.09 12.94 -13.73
C PHE A 57 -1.75 14.31 -13.15
N GLN A 58 -0.47 14.69 -13.11
CA GLN A 58 -0.02 16.01 -12.65
C GLN A 58 -0.55 17.17 -13.51
N GLU A 59 -0.88 16.92 -14.77
CA GLU A 59 -1.51 17.91 -15.66
C GLU A 59 -2.90 18.36 -15.15
N PHE A 60 -3.61 17.48 -14.44
CA PHE A 60 -4.95 17.75 -13.90
C PHE A 60 -4.92 18.27 -12.46
N GLY A 61 -3.74 18.30 -11.82
CA GLY A 61 -3.56 18.80 -10.46
C GLY A 61 -2.54 18.00 -9.63
N PRO A 62 -2.33 18.39 -8.37
CA PRO A 62 -1.34 17.77 -7.51
C PRO A 62 -1.70 16.31 -7.18
N VAL A 63 -0.82 15.39 -7.54
CA VAL A 63 -0.91 13.97 -7.16
C VAL A 63 -0.28 13.77 -5.78
N ILE A 64 -1.12 13.47 -4.78
CA ILE A 64 -0.72 13.26 -3.38
C ILE A 64 -0.10 11.88 -3.17
N GLU A 65 -0.79 10.82 -3.62
CA GLU A 65 -0.33 9.43 -3.54
C GLU A 65 -0.69 8.70 -4.83
N CYS A 66 0.19 7.82 -5.30
CA CYS A 66 -0.03 6.98 -6.48
C CYS A 66 0.55 5.59 -6.24
N HIS A 67 -0.31 4.56 -6.34
CA HIS A 67 0.07 3.17 -6.15
C HIS A 67 -0.42 2.33 -7.33
N ILE A 68 0.47 1.51 -7.89
CA ILE A 68 0.10 0.48 -8.87
C ILE A 68 -0.15 -0.81 -8.10
N VAL A 69 -1.40 -1.27 -8.12
CA VAL A 69 -1.78 -2.56 -7.56
C VAL A 69 -1.55 -3.62 -8.64
N LYS A 70 -0.52 -4.45 -8.48
CA LYS A 70 -0.35 -5.65 -9.29
C LYS A 70 -1.11 -6.79 -8.63
N GLY A 71 -2.05 -7.38 -9.35
CA GLY A 71 -2.74 -8.58 -8.86
C GLY A 71 -1.73 -9.68 -8.64
N VAL A 72 -1.68 -10.23 -7.42
CA VAL A 72 -1.01 -11.51 -7.18
C VAL A 72 -1.84 -12.55 -7.93
N ALA A 73 -1.26 -13.20 -8.94
CA ALA A 73 -1.88 -14.38 -9.49
C ALA A 73 -2.05 -15.37 -8.32
N VAL A 74 -3.29 -15.59 -7.88
CA VAL A 74 -3.61 -16.80 -7.11
C VAL A 74 -3.20 -17.95 -8.01
N GLY A 75 -2.10 -18.60 -7.64
CA GLY A 75 -1.63 -19.80 -8.31
C GLY A 75 -2.76 -20.83 -8.27
N VAL A 76 -3.32 -21.12 -9.43
CA VAL A 76 -4.01 -22.39 -9.67
C VAL A 76 -2.93 -23.46 -9.51
N GLY A 77 -2.96 -24.16 -8.38
CA GLY A 77 -1.97 -25.17 -8.03
C GLY A 77 -2.59 -26.36 -7.30
N GLY A 78 -2.96 -27.38 -8.08
CA GLY A 78 -2.87 -28.79 -7.65
C GLY A 78 -4.05 -29.36 -6.87
N ARG A 79 -4.91 -30.11 -7.57
CA ARG A 79 -5.51 -31.32 -7.01
C ARG A 79 -4.40 -32.37 -6.87
N THR A 80 -4.05 -32.77 -5.66
CA THR A 80 -3.53 -34.10 -5.31
C THR A 80 -3.80 -34.26 -3.82
N GLU A 81 -4.88 -34.94 -3.44
CA GLU A 81 -4.96 -36.39 -3.22
C GLU A 81 -4.91 -36.67 -1.71
N ILE A 82 -5.68 -37.68 -1.34
CA ILE A 82 -6.17 -38.04 -0.01
C ILE A 82 -5.11 -38.93 0.68
N ASP A 83 -4.79 -38.62 1.96
CA ASP A 83 -4.29 -39.52 3.04
C ASP A 83 -2.96 -40.28 2.85
N PRO A 84 -2.38 -40.93 3.89
CA PRO A 84 -2.92 -41.29 5.22
C PRO A 84 -2.68 -40.31 6.37
#